data_AF-X1PE03-F1
#
_entry.id   AF-X1PE03-F1
#
_cell.length_a   1.000
_cell.length_b   1.000
_cell.length_c   1.000
_cell.angle_alpha   90.00
_cell.angle_beta   90.00
_cell.angle_gamma   90.00
#
_symmetry.space_group_name_H-M   'P 1'
#
loop_
_entity.id
_entity.type
_entity.pdbx_description
1 polymer ?
#
loop_
_entity_poly.entity_id
_entity_poly.type
_entity_poly.pdbx_seq_one_letter_code
_entity_poly.pdbx_strand_id
1 'polypeptide(L)' 'GGFTLVPLRIYFNDRGLAKIELALARGKRQYDKRKAITERDQKRDVDRSMKKYHR' A
#
# COMPACT_ATOMS: atom_id res chain seq x y z
N GLY A 1 -7.33 -19.81 -6.61
CA GLY A 1 -7.00 -18.41 -6.28
C GLY A 1 -5.57 -18.15 -6.71
N GLY A 2 -5.38 -17.36 -7.77
CA GLY A 2 -4.07 -17.14 -8.37
C GLY A 2 -3.30 -15.99 -7.74
N PHE A 3 -2.00 -15.95 -8.04
CA PHE A 3 -1.16 -14.78 -7.84
C PHE A 3 -1.27 -13.87 -9.07
N THR A 4 -1.16 -12.57 -8.86
CA THR A 4 -1.17 -11.55 -9.90
C THR A 4 0.20 -10.88 -9.94
N LEU A 5 0.79 -10.77 -11.12
CA LEU A 5 2.01 -10.03 -11.32
C LEU A 5 1.70 -8.53 -11.33
N VAL A 6 2.36 -7.76 -10.48
CA VAL A 6 2.17 -6.31 -10.35
C VAL A 6 3.50 -5.57 -10.45
N PRO A 7 3.56 -4.43 -11.14
CA PRO A 7 4.74 -3.57 -11.13
C PRO A 7 4.85 -2.84 -9.80
N LEU A 8 6.05 -2.86 -9.21
CA LEU A 8 6.39 -2.09 -8.02
C LEU A 8 6.98 -0.73 -8.40
N ARG A 9 8.00 -0.75 -9.28
CA ARG A 9 8.78 0.44 -9.63
C ARG A 9 9.30 0.35 -11.06
N ILE A 10 9.42 1.50 -11.71
CA ILE A 10 10.11 1.65 -12.99
C ILE A 10 11.33 2.52 -12.74
N TYR A 11 12.51 2.08 -13.18
CA TYR A 11 13.76 2.80 -13.00
C TYR A 11 14.65 2.63 -14.25
N PHE A 12 15.47 3.64 -14.54
CA PHE A 12 16.47 3.53 -15.60
C PHE A 12 17.78 3.02 -15.00
N ASN A 13 18.44 2.08 -15.67
CA ASN A 13 19.79 1.66 -15.28
C ASN A 13 20.85 2.61 -15.84
N ASP A 14 22.11 2.44 -15.42
CA ASP A 14 23.24 3.27 -15.87
C ASP A 14 23.49 3.21 -17.39
N ARG A 15 22.89 2.24 -18.08
CA ARG A 15 22.92 2.09 -19.54
C ARG A 15 21.73 2.77 -20.25
N GLY A 16 20.92 3.54 -19.52
CA GLY A 16 19.74 4.25 -20.05
C GLY A 16 18.52 3.37 -20.34
N LEU A 17 18.53 2.10 -19.93
CA LEU A 17 17.43 1.17 -20.18
C LEU A 17 16.40 1.21 -19.06
N ALA A 18 15.13 1.28 -19.43
CA ALA A 18 14.02 1.16 -18.49
C ALA A 18 13.93 -0.28 -17.96
N LYS A 19 14.02 -0.43 -16.63
CA LYS A 19 13.79 -1.65 -15.89
C LYS A 19 12.53 -1.52 -15.05
N ILE A 20 11.79 -2.60 -14.98
CA ILE A 20 10.57 -2.70 -14.19
C ILE A 20 10.81 -3.74 -13.11
N GLU A 21 10.66 -3.32 -11.86
CA GLU A 21 10.59 -4.21 -10.72
C GLU A 21 9.17 -4.77 -10.60
N LEU A 22 9.04 -6.09 -10.63
CA LEU A 22 7.77 -6.80 -10.60
C LEU A 22 7.66 -7.63 -9.32
N ALA A 23 6.46 -7.76 -8.78
CA ALA A 23 6.18 -8.60 -7.64
C ALA A 23 4.94 -9.47 -7.87
N LEU A 24 4.90 -10.63 -7.21
CA LEU A 24 3.74 -11.49 -7.16
C LEU A 24 2.89 -11.10 -5.95
N ALA A 25 1.67 -10.62 -6.22
CA ALA A 25 0.71 -10.23 -5.21
C ALA A 25 -0.47 -11.18 -5.18
N ARG A 26 -1.10 -11.31 -4.00
CA ARG A 26 -2.39 -11.99 -3.84
C ARG A 26 -3.38 -11.02 -3.23
N GLY A 27 -4.57 -10.91 -3.81
CA GLY A 27 -5.65 -10.10 -3.25
C GLY A 27 -6.00 -10.54 -1.83
N LYS A 28 -6.13 -9.58 -0.91
CA LYS A 28 -6.58 -9.83 0.48
C LYS A 28 -7.99 -10.43 0.49
N ARG A 29 -8.25 -11.37 1.40
CA ARG A 29 -9.59 -11.93 1.60
C ARG A 29 -10.53 -10.83 2.12
N GLN A 30 -11.84 -10.93 1.86
CA GLN A 30 -12.80 -9.89 2.27
C GLN A 30 -12.79 -9.63 3.79
N TYR A 31 -12.56 -10.67 4.59
CA TYR A 31 -12.39 -10.55 6.05
C TYR A 31 -11.22 -9.62 6.41
N ASP A 32 -10.05 -9.83 5.82
CA ASP A 32 -8.85 -9.02 6.07
C ASP A 32 -9.02 -7.57 5.61
N LYS A 33 -9.85 -7.33 4.58
CA LYS A 33 -10.18 -5.97 4.14
C LYS A 33 -10.94 -5.19 5.19
N ARG A 34 -11.92 -5.80 5.87
CA ARG A 34 -12.70 -5.12 6.92
C ARG A 34 -11.80 -4.66 8.07
N LYS A 35 -10.95 -5.57 8.59
CA LYS A 35 -10.00 -5.24 9.67
C LYS A 35 -9.05 -4.11 9.26
N ALA A 36 -8.49 -4.18 8.05
CA ALA A 36 -7.58 -3.15 7.55
C ALA A 36 -8.25 -1.78 7.30
N ILE A 37 -9.54 -1.77 6.94
CA ILE A 37 -10.31 -0.53 6.80
C ILE A 37 -10.51 0.11 8.18
N THR A 38 -10.98 -0.67 9.16
CA THR A 38 -11.17 -0.20 10.53
C THR A 38 -9.89 0.34 11.14
N GLU A 39 -8.77 -0.39 11.03
CA GLU A 39 -7.47 0.07 11.55
C GLU A 39 -7.01 1.39 10.89
N ARG A 40 -7.25 1.56 9.58
CA ARG A 40 -6.90 2.78 8.85
C ARG A 40 -7.77 3.97 9.25
N ASP A 41 -9.05 3.72 9.51
CA ASP A 41 -9.98 4.77 9.95
C ASP A 41 -9.64 5.20 11.38
N GLN A 42 -9.43 4.25 12.28
CA GLN A 42 -8.98 4.52 13.65
C GLN A 42 -7.67 5.32 13.67
N LYS A 43 -6.68 4.94 12.85
CA LYS A 43 -5.41 5.67 12.76
C LYS A 43 -5.63 7.12 12.28
N ARG A 44 -6.49 7.34 11.28
CA ARG A 44 -6.79 8.69 10.79
C ARG A 44 -7.51 9.55 11.83
N ASP A 45 -8.41 8.97 12.62
CA ASP A 45 -9.10 9.70 13.67
C ASP A 45 -8.16 10.07 14.84
N VAL A 46 -7.25 9.15 15.20
CA VAL A 46 -6.18 9.44 16.16
C VAL A 46 -5.28 10.56 15.65
N ASP A 47 -4.77 10.47 14.42
CA ASP A 47 -3.91 11.50 13.83
C ASP A 47 -4.63 12.87 13.77
N ARG A 48 -5.93 12.89 13.44
CA ARG A 48 -6.74 14.11 13.41
C ARG A 48 -6.93 14.72 14.80
N SER A 49 -7.20 13.89 15.80
CA SER A 49 -7.38 14.36 17.18
C SER A 49 -6.06 14.91 17.74
N MET A 50 -4.94 14.20 17.57
CA MET A 50 -3.61 14.64 17.96
C MET A 50 -3.23 15.99 17.33
N LYS A 51 -3.58 16.21 16.05
CA LYS A 51 -3.36 17.48 15.36
C LYS A 51 -4.25 18.62 15.90
N LYS A 52 -5.44 18.31 16.42
CA LYS A 52 -6.35 19.30 17.02
C LYS A 52 -5.90 19.76 18.40
N TYR A 53 -5.24 18.89 19.18
CA TYR A 53 -4.74 19.23 20.51
C TYR A 53 -3.41 20.01 20.52
N HIS A 54 -2.64 19.98 19.43
CA HIS A 54 -1.37 20.72 19.31
C HIS A 54 -1.53 22.15 18.73
N ARG A 55 -2.75 22.70 18.74
CA ARG A 55 -3.07 24.08 18.33
C ARG A 55 -3.82 24.78 19.44
#